data_AF-A0A151UEX4-F1
#
_entry.id   AF-A0A151UEX4-F1
#
_cell.length_a   1.000
_cell.length_b   1.000
_cell.length_c   1.000
_cell.angle_alpha   90.00
_cell.angle_beta   90.00
_cell.angle_gamma   90.00
#
_symmetry.space_group_name_H-M   'P 1'
#
loop_
_entity.id
_entity.type
_entity.pdbx_description
1 polymer ?
#
loop_
_entity_poly.entity_id
_entity_poly.type
_entity_poly.pdbx_seq_one_letter_code
_entity_poly.pdbx_strand_id
1 'polypeptide(L)' 'PSKIKISKVSFKNIKGTSGTKEGMSLICSKGVPCEEVQIADVDLTFNGAETSAKCANVKPIITGKAPVCAA' A
#
# COMPACT_ATOMS: atom_id res chain seq x y z
N PRO A 1 -2.14 16.06 -13.11
CA PRO A 1 -1.01 15.24 -12.59
C PRO A 1 -0.21 16.02 -11.53
N SER A 2 0.24 15.34 -10.47
CA SER A 2 1.05 15.95 -9.42
C SER A 2 2.52 16.03 -9.83
N LYS A 3 3.22 17.10 -9.44
CA LYS A 3 4.67 17.27 -9.61
C LYS A 3 5.46 16.91 -8.34
N ILE A 4 4.77 16.45 -7.30
CA ILE A 4 5.37 16.12 -6.00
C ILE A 4 5.89 14.69 -6.07
N LYS A 5 7.19 14.52 -5.79
CA LYS A 5 7.82 13.20 -5.67
C LYS A 5 7.71 12.70 -4.24
N ILE A 6 7.02 11.58 -4.07
CA ILE A 6 6.96 10.84 -2.80
C ILE A 6 7.97 9.70 -2.89
N SER A 7 8.91 9.65 -1.94
CA SER A 7 9.94 8.62 -1.89
C SER A 7 10.31 8.26 -0.46
N LYS A 8 10.92 7.08 -0.25
CA LYS A 8 11.39 6.60 1.06
C LYS A 8 10.30 6.52 2.12
N VAL A 9 9.13 6.01 1.73
CA VAL A 9 8.00 5.83 2.63
C VAL A 9 8.03 4.41 3.19
N SER A 10 7.82 4.25 4.50
CA SER A 10 7.77 2.93 5.11
C SER A 10 6.51 2.72 5.95
N PHE A 11 5.73 1.71 5.62
CA PHE A 11 4.61 1.19 6.39
C PHE A 11 5.08 -0.07 7.11
N LYS A 12 5.12 -0.06 8.44
CA LYS A 12 5.67 -1.18 9.21
C LYS A 12 4.74 -1.56 10.38
N ASN A 13 4.52 -2.86 10.57
CA ASN A 13 3.83 -3.43 11.74
C ASN A 13 2.42 -2.87 11.97
N ILE A 14 1.64 -2.72 10.89
CA ILE A 14 0.27 -2.21 10.94
C ILE A 14 -0.68 -3.39 11.09
N LYS A 15 -1.46 -3.44 12.16
CA LYS A 15 -2.39 -4.54 12.43
C LYS A 15 -3.77 -4.02 12.83
N GLY A 16 -4.81 -4.67 12.34
CA GLY A 16 -6.18 -4.35 12.76
C GLY A 16 -7.22 -4.70 11.71
N THR A 17 -8.34 -4.00 11.81
CA THR A 17 -9.51 -4.21 10.95
C THR A 17 -9.76 -2.96 10.13
N SER A 18 -9.84 -3.14 8.81
CA SER A 18 -10.27 -2.09 7.89
C SER A 18 -11.79 -1.97 7.89
N GLY A 19 -12.31 -0.77 7.68
CA GLY A 19 -13.75 -0.54 7.42
C GLY A 19 -14.18 -0.92 6.00
N THR A 20 -13.22 -1.19 5.11
CA THR A 20 -13.42 -1.49 3.69
C THR A 20 -12.56 -2.66 3.22
N LYS A 21 -12.99 -3.36 2.15
CA LYS A 21 -12.20 -4.44 1.52
C LYS A 21 -10.85 -3.94 1.02
N GLU A 22 -10.80 -2.74 0.45
CA GLU A 22 -9.55 -2.04 0.16
C GLU A 22 -9.01 -1.43 1.45
N GLY A 23 -8.06 -2.13 2.09
CA GLY A 23 -7.44 -1.71 3.35
C GLY A 23 -6.29 -0.72 3.14
N MET A 24 -5.74 -0.66 1.93
CA MET A 24 -4.67 0.27 1.57
C MET A 24 -4.88 0.83 0.16
N SER A 25 -4.47 2.08 -0.05
CA SER A 25 -4.48 2.72 -1.37
C SER A 25 -3.20 3.51 -1.59
N LEU A 26 -2.39 3.05 -2.53
CA LEU A 26 -1.10 3.62 -2.92
C LEU A 26 -1.19 4.06 -4.38
N ILE A 27 -1.74 5.25 -4.59
CA ILE A 27 -1.97 5.82 -5.92
C ILE A 27 -1.06 7.03 -6.09
N CYS A 28 -0.08 6.88 -6.98
CA CYS A 28 0.90 7.90 -7.29
C CYS A 28 0.69 8.47 -8.68
N SER A 29 1.29 9.64 -8.95
CA SER A 29 1.10 10.30 -10.24
C SER A 29 1.86 9.58 -11.35
N LYS A 30 1.25 9.42 -12.53
CA LYS A 30 1.93 8.86 -13.71
C LYS A 30 3.20 9.64 -14.10
N GLY A 31 3.18 10.97 -13.94
CA GLY A 31 4.30 11.83 -14.31
C GLY A 31 5.42 11.88 -13.27
N VAL A 32 5.12 11.54 -12.01
CA VAL A 32 6.09 11.46 -10.92
C VAL A 32 5.71 10.24 -10.06
N PRO A 33 6.16 9.03 -10.44
CA PRO A 33 5.81 7.81 -9.72
C PRO A 33 6.43 7.80 -8.32
N CYS A 34 5.85 7.00 -7.42
CA CYS A 34 6.42 6.80 -6.09
C CYS A 34 7.58 5.82 -6.15
N GLU A 35 8.65 6.13 -5.40
CA GLU A 35 9.87 5.32 -5.34
C GLU A 35 10.18 4.89 -3.90
N GLU A 36 10.80 3.73 -3.72
CA GLU A 36 11.26 3.25 -2.41
C GLU A 36 10.15 3.20 -1.33
N VAL A 37 8.94 2.78 -1.73
CA VAL A 37 7.84 2.55 -0.78
C VAL A 37 8.01 1.15 -0.18
N GLN A 38 8.26 1.06 1.11
CA GLN A 38 8.38 -0.21 1.85
C GLN A 38 7.09 -0.52 2.59
N ILE A 39 6.64 -1.78 2.51
CA ILE A 39 5.52 -2.31 3.26
C ILE A 39 6.03 -3.54 3.99
N ALA A 40 6.04 -3.50 5.32
CA ALA A 40 6.46 -4.63 6.12
C ALA A 40 5.45 -4.97 7.22
N ASP A 41 5.08 -6.24 7.32
CA ASP A 41 4.22 -6.77 8.38
C ASP A 41 2.91 -5.99 8.56
N VAL A 42 2.19 -5.79 7.46
CA VAL A 42 0.85 -5.19 7.44
C VAL A 42 -0.21 -6.30 7.40
N ASP A 43 -0.95 -6.42 8.50
CA ASP A 43 -2.03 -7.39 8.69
C ASP A 43 -3.36 -6.66 8.92
N LEU A 44 -4.03 -6.32 7.82
CA LEU A 44 -5.34 -5.67 7.83
C LEU A 44 -6.40 -6.66 7.36
N THR A 45 -7.43 -6.82 8.18
CA THR A 45 -8.57 -7.70 7.89
C THR A 45 -9.85 -6.91 7.65
N PHE A 46 -10.75 -7.40 6.81
CA PHE A 46 -12.09 -6.85 6.60
C PHE A 46 -13.09 -8.01 6.71
N ASN A 47 -14.01 -7.92 7.67
CA ASN A 47 -14.97 -9.00 7.97
C ASN A 47 -14.33 -10.38 8.15
N GLY A 48 -13.14 -10.43 8.76
CA GLY A 48 -12.40 -11.67 9.01
C GLY A 48 -11.63 -12.22 7.80
N ALA A 49 -11.68 -11.55 6.64
CA ALA A 49 -10.88 -11.88 5.46
C ALA A 49 -9.72 -10.90 5.29
N GLU A 50 -8.71 -11.27 4.50
CA GLU A 50 -7.62 -10.36 4.16
C GLU A 50 -8.11 -9.19 3.30
N THR A 51 -7.51 -8.01 3.50
CA THR A 51 -7.79 -6.82 2.69
C THR A 51 -6.98 -6.81 1.41
N SER A 52 -7.44 -6.03 0.42
CA SER A 52 -6.68 -5.72 -0.79
C SER A 52 -6.03 -4.34 -0.69
N ALA A 53 -4.92 -4.15 -1.41
CA ALA A 53 -4.32 -2.84 -1.64
C ALA A 53 -4.59 -2.39 -3.07
N LYS A 54 -4.89 -1.12 -3.28
CA LYS A 54 -4.94 -0.53 -4.62
C LYS A 54 -3.60 0.12 -4.92
N CYS A 55 -2.92 -0.28 -6.00
CA CYS A 55 -1.56 0.17 -6.29
C CYS A 55 -1.47 0.73 -7.71
N ALA A 56 -1.13 2.01 -7.85
CA ALA A 56 -0.97 2.66 -9.15
C ALA A 56 0.27 3.56 -9.19
N ASN A 57 1.12 3.37 -10.21
CA ASN A 57 2.38 4.12 -10.41
C ASN A 57 3.31 4.09 -9.19
N VAL A 58 3.31 2.97 -8.46
CA VAL A 58 4.13 2.69 -7.29
C VAL A 58 4.67 1.27 -7.42
N LYS A 59 5.90 1.06 -7.00
CA LYS A 59 6.52 -0.27 -6.88
C LYS A 59 6.88 -0.50 -5.42
N PRO A 60 5.95 -1.04 -4.62
CA PRO A 60 6.21 -1.28 -3.21
C PRO A 60 7.18 -2.45 -3.03
N ILE A 61 8.08 -2.32 -2.05
CA ILE A 61 8.96 -3.37 -1.57
C ILE A 61 8.22 -4.01 -0.39
N ILE A 62 7.73 -5.24 -0.60
CA ILE A 62 6.99 -5.99 0.42
C ILE A 62 7.96 -6.87 1.20
N THR A 63 7.90 -6.81 2.53
CA THR A 63 8.67 -7.68 3.44
C THR A 63 7.71 -8.29 4.47
N GLY A 64 7.57 -9.61 4.50
CA GLY A 64 6.59 -10.27 5.39
C GLY A 64 5.15 -10.16 4.88
N LYS A 65 4.18 -10.08 5.79
CA LYS A 65 2.75 -10.05 5.43
C LYS A 65 2.36 -8.67 4.90
N ALA A 66 1.62 -8.62 3.80
CA ALA A 66 1.05 -7.39 3.27
C ALA A 66 -0.20 -7.67 2.41
N PRO A 67 -1.14 -6.72 2.32
CA PRO A 67 -2.27 -6.81 1.40
C PRO A 67 -1.80 -6.89 -0.05
N VAL A 68 -2.50 -7.71 -0.85
CA VAL A 68 -2.16 -7.89 -2.28
C VAL A 68 -2.49 -6.62 -3.05
N CYS A 69 -1.51 -6.11 -3.82
CA CYS A 69 -1.72 -5.01 -4.75
C CYS A 69 -2.59 -5.47 -5.94
N ALA A 70 -3.83 -4.98 -6.01
CA ALA A 70 -4.65 -5.00 -7.21
C ALA A 70 -4.23 -3.82 -8.11
N ALA A 71 -3.98 -4.13 -9.38
CA ALA A 71 -3.64 -3.17 -10.43
C ALA A 71 -4.91 -2.49 -11.00
#